data_AF-A0A960Z6U2-F1
#
_entry.id   AF-A0A960Z6U2-F1
#
_cell.length_a   1.000
_cell.length_b   1.000
_cell.length_c   1.000
_cell.angle_alpha   90.00
_cell.angle_beta   90.00
_cell.angle_gamma   90.00
#
_symmetry.space_group_name_H-M   'P 1'
#
loop_
_entity.id
_entity.type
_entity.pdbx_description
1 polymer ?
#
loop_
_entity_poly.entity_id
_entity_poly.type
_entity_poly.pdbx_seq_one_letter_code
_entity_poly.pdbx_strand_id
1 'polypeptide(L)'
;MESFKPKPILNRSELKQIKKSRTKLEGKKIITDDVKKLKSLKVAPDLSIEEMVNYYKEPIWIEYYIPKESRFALEIKYLFIKLIEPVPRDTDNLLKDAMEQNDFLDIWKVKDKKKEYEELIKRSYINTFPMWENISEHINQFKNTNNAELLRTPVYLYETLMQFEPSLATLELLGEHLIYNMNWLIKKLNQANVDFSLEDYTTSILIKRRNIYWEENKLENDEDFEIMSTLFFEQAFPHRGAEELDEADFLLD
;
A
#
# COMPACT_ATOMS: atom_id res chain seq x y z
N MET A 1 -29.79 0.38 -17.84
CA MET A 1 -29.04 0.17 -16.59
C MET A 1 -27.64 0.70 -16.84
N GLU A 2 -27.31 1.86 -16.28
CA GLU A 2 -25.94 2.39 -16.38
C GLU A 2 -25.00 1.45 -15.62
N SER A 3 -23.90 1.05 -16.26
CA SER A 3 -22.90 0.21 -15.62
C SER A 3 -22.26 1.00 -14.48
N PHE A 4 -22.26 0.40 -13.29
CA PHE A 4 -21.56 0.93 -12.14
C PHE A 4 -20.06 0.88 -12.44
N LYS A 5 -19.52 1.98 -12.98
CA LYS A 5 -18.07 2.15 -13.11
C LYS A 5 -17.53 2.50 -11.72
N PRO A 6 -16.61 1.71 -11.14
CA PRO A 6 -15.98 2.07 -9.89
C PRO A 6 -15.35 3.45 -10.03
N LYS A 7 -15.49 4.29 -8.99
CA LYS A 7 -14.86 5.61 -8.99
C LYS A 7 -13.36 5.44 -9.23
N PRO A 8 -12.75 6.18 -10.17
CA PRO A 8 -11.33 6.06 -10.44
C PRO A 8 -10.55 6.29 -9.14
N ILE A 9 -9.52 5.47 -8.93
CA ILE A 9 -8.66 5.48 -7.74
C ILE A 9 -8.02 6.87 -7.52
N LEU A 10 -7.97 7.69 -8.57
CA LEU A 10 -7.42 9.04 -8.56
C LEU A 10 -8.46 10.07 -9.01
N ASN A 11 -8.53 11.21 -8.32
CA ASN A 11 -9.39 12.32 -8.71
C ASN A 11 -8.86 13.05 -9.96
N ARG A 12 -9.68 13.89 -10.61
CA ARG A 12 -9.29 14.62 -11.84
C ARG A 12 -8.06 15.53 -11.65
N SER A 13 -7.78 15.99 -10.44
CA SER A 13 -6.60 16.78 -10.08
C SER A 13 -5.34 15.93 -10.00
N GLU A 14 -5.40 14.76 -9.38
CA GLU A 14 -4.32 13.77 -9.32
C GLU A 14 -4.03 13.21 -10.71
N LEU A 15 -5.07 12.95 -11.51
CA LEU A 15 -4.92 12.63 -12.94
C LEU A 15 -4.31 13.78 -13.73
N LYS A 16 -4.53 15.05 -13.36
CA LYS A 16 -3.88 16.21 -13.99
C LYS A 16 -2.44 16.40 -13.52
N GLN A 17 -2.11 16.06 -12.29
CA GLN A 17 -0.74 16.06 -11.76
C GLN A 17 0.07 14.95 -12.40
N ILE A 18 -0.52 13.75 -12.52
CA ILE A 18 0.04 12.63 -13.26
C ILE A 18 0.07 12.90 -14.76
N LYS A 19 -0.93 13.59 -15.34
CA LYS A 19 -0.88 14.03 -16.75
C LYS A 19 0.15 15.14 -16.97
N LYS A 20 0.40 16.03 -16.00
CA LYS A 20 1.49 17.02 -16.02
C LYS A 20 2.86 16.35 -15.87
N SER A 21 3.00 15.34 -15.01
CA SER A 21 4.23 14.55 -14.92
C SER A 21 4.39 13.60 -16.11
N ARG A 22 3.29 13.25 -16.79
CA ARG A 22 3.28 12.50 -18.06
C ARG A 22 3.63 13.36 -19.28
N THR A 23 3.91 14.66 -19.22
CA THR A 23 4.34 15.36 -20.44
C THR A 23 5.15 16.64 -20.21
N LYS A 24 6.46 16.51 -20.48
CA LYS A 24 7.36 17.51 -21.10
C LYS A 24 7.84 18.69 -20.22
N LEU A 25 9.08 18.56 -19.75
CA LEU A 25 10.08 19.63 -19.85
C LEU A 25 10.96 19.31 -21.08
N GLU A 26 10.92 20.18 -22.09
CA GLU A 26 11.81 20.16 -23.27
C GLU A 26 11.86 18.87 -24.11
N GLY A 27 10.70 18.30 -24.45
CA GLY A 27 10.59 17.48 -25.68
C GLY A 27 11.41 16.18 -25.73
N LYS A 28 11.93 15.67 -24.61
CA LYS A 28 12.47 14.31 -24.52
C LYS A 28 11.64 13.49 -23.53
N LYS A 29 11.25 12.31 -24.00
CA LYS A 29 10.71 11.19 -23.20
C LYS A 29 11.62 11.05 -21.96
N ILE A 30 11.06 11.00 -20.75
CA ILE A 30 11.82 10.50 -19.60
C ILE A 30 11.92 9.00 -19.84
N ILE A 31 12.85 8.64 -20.72
CA ILE A 31 13.56 7.39 -20.56
C ILE A 31 14.44 7.62 -19.33
N THR A 32 14.60 6.58 -18.55
CA THR A 32 15.71 6.29 -17.63
C THR A 32 17.10 6.66 -18.20
N ASP A 33 17.36 7.93 -18.54
CA ASP A 33 18.55 8.35 -19.28
C ASP A 33 19.61 9.00 -18.39
N ASP A 34 19.26 9.47 -17.19
CA ASP A 34 20.30 9.85 -16.22
C ASP A 34 20.69 8.64 -15.37
N VAL A 35 21.49 7.77 -15.99
CA VAL A 35 22.15 6.65 -15.32
C VAL A 35 22.88 7.11 -14.06
N LYS A 36 23.38 8.36 -13.99
CA LYS A 36 24.02 8.86 -12.77
C LYS A 36 23.01 9.07 -11.66
N LYS A 37 21.83 9.62 -11.96
CA LYS A 37 20.75 9.81 -10.99
C LYS A 37 20.20 8.48 -10.50
N LEU A 38 19.93 7.53 -11.41
CA LEU A 38 19.48 6.19 -11.03
C LEU A 38 20.52 5.49 -10.15
N LYS A 39 21.81 5.62 -10.47
CA LYS A 39 22.89 5.11 -9.62
C LYS A 39 22.99 5.83 -8.27
N SER A 40 22.71 7.13 -8.21
CA SER A 40 22.81 7.91 -6.97
C SER A 40 21.63 7.73 -6.01
N LEU A 41 20.49 7.19 -6.46
CA LEU A 41 19.36 6.86 -5.58
C LEU A 41 19.85 6.00 -4.41
N LYS A 42 19.50 6.39 -3.19
CA LYS A 42 19.91 5.65 -2.00
C LYS A 42 19.27 4.25 -2.00
N VAL A 43 20.04 3.25 -1.60
CA VAL A 43 19.56 1.86 -1.46
C VAL A 43 18.68 1.70 -0.22
N ALA A 44 18.91 2.53 0.80
CA ALA A 44 18.13 2.61 2.02
C ALA A 44 18.11 4.06 2.54
N PRO A 45 17.01 4.50 3.17
CA PRO A 45 17.00 5.77 3.89
C PRO A 45 17.96 5.68 5.07
N ASP A 46 18.52 6.82 5.46
CA ASP A 46 19.44 6.92 6.59
C ASP A 46 18.63 6.94 7.90
N LEU A 47 18.14 5.76 8.29
CA LEU A 47 17.26 5.56 9.46
C LEU A 47 17.85 4.52 10.40
N SER A 48 17.56 4.68 11.70
CA SER A 48 17.91 3.67 12.69
C SER A 48 17.08 2.40 12.49
N ILE A 49 17.57 1.26 12.99
CA ILE A 49 16.88 -0.03 12.90
C ILE A 49 15.49 0.06 13.55
N GLU A 50 15.35 0.81 14.63
CA GLU A 50 14.07 1.03 15.31
C GLU A 50 13.07 1.78 14.43
N GLU A 51 13.54 2.75 13.64
CA GLU A 51 12.68 3.54 12.78
C GLU A 51 12.30 2.81 11.49
N MET A 52 13.16 1.91 11.02
CA MET A 52 12.91 1.04 9.86
C MET A 52 11.65 0.17 10.02
N VAL A 53 11.27 -0.17 11.25
CA VAL A 53 10.03 -0.91 11.56
C VAL A 53 8.79 -0.20 11.01
N ASN A 54 8.82 1.14 10.94
CA ASN A 54 7.70 1.97 10.53
C ASN A 54 7.59 2.15 9.00
N TYR A 55 8.30 1.34 8.21
CA TYR A 55 8.29 1.42 6.76
C TYR A 55 8.00 0.05 6.14
N TYR A 56 7.23 0.05 5.06
CA TYR A 56 7.21 -1.07 4.12
C TYR A 56 8.32 -0.88 3.08
N LYS A 57 9.00 -1.98 2.72
CA LYS A 57 10.16 -1.98 1.81
C LYS A 57 9.80 -2.75 0.56
N GLU A 58 9.59 -2.04 -0.55
CA GLU A 58 9.24 -2.63 -1.84
C GLU A 58 10.48 -2.71 -2.75
N PRO A 59 10.84 -3.89 -3.29
CA PRO A 59 11.92 -4.02 -4.27
C PRO A 59 11.52 -3.46 -5.65
N ILE A 60 12.32 -2.54 -6.18
CA ILE A 60 12.17 -1.95 -7.52
C ILE A 60 13.34 -2.35 -8.40
N TRP A 61 13.03 -2.92 -9.56
CA TRP A 61 14.02 -3.37 -10.52
C TRP A 61 14.40 -2.22 -11.44
N ILE A 62 15.67 -1.83 -11.49
CA ILE A 62 16.14 -0.76 -12.37
C ILE A 62 17.04 -1.37 -13.42
N GLU A 63 16.61 -1.29 -14.67
CA GLU A 63 17.43 -1.64 -15.83
C GLU A 63 17.99 -0.36 -16.48
N TYR A 64 19.31 -0.32 -16.68
CA TYR A 64 19.95 0.76 -17.41
C TYR A 64 21.06 0.25 -18.33
N TYR A 65 21.22 0.90 -19.48
CA TYR A 65 22.27 0.59 -20.44
C TYR A 65 23.60 1.24 -20.03
N ILE A 66 24.71 0.48 -20.13
CA ILE A 66 26.07 0.96 -19.91
C ILE A 66 26.79 1.05 -21.26
N PRO A 67 26.89 2.25 -21.87
CA PRO A 67 27.44 2.39 -23.23
C PRO A 67 28.87 1.89 -23.38
N LYS A 68 29.72 2.10 -22.37
CA LYS A 68 31.13 1.67 -22.38
C LYS A 68 31.30 0.15 -22.45
N GLU A 69 30.33 -0.58 -21.93
CA GLU A 69 30.37 -2.04 -21.81
C GLU A 69 29.38 -2.71 -22.77
N SER A 70 28.66 -1.92 -23.58
CA SER A 70 27.62 -2.38 -24.52
C SER A 70 26.66 -3.40 -23.91
N ARG A 71 26.28 -3.23 -22.64
CA ARG A 71 25.41 -4.14 -21.91
C ARG A 71 24.36 -3.41 -21.07
N PHE A 72 23.28 -4.12 -20.76
CA PHE A 72 22.34 -3.71 -19.72
C PHE A 72 22.84 -4.16 -18.35
N ALA A 73 22.59 -3.33 -17.34
CA ALA A 73 22.77 -3.67 -15.94
C ALA A 73 21.40 -3.63 -15.26
N LEU A 74 21.16 -4.65 -14.44
CA LEU A 74 19.98 -4.79 -13.62
C LEU A 74 20.39 -4.60 -12.16
N GLU A 75 19.74 -3.67 -11.48
CA GLU A 75 20.00 -3.34 -10.08
C GLU A 75 18.68 -3.32 -9.31
N ILE A 76 18.64 -3.92 -8.13
CA ILE A 76 17.48 -3.85 -7.24
C ILE A 76 17.71 -2.68 -6.29
N LYS A 77 16.79 -1.71 -6.30
CA LYS A 77 16.69 -0.67 -5.29
C LYS A 77 15.41 -0.86 -4.49
N TYR A 78 15.26 -0.13 -3.40
CA TYR A 78 14.12 -0.30 -2.51
C TYR A 78 13.38 1.00 -2.30
N LEU A 79 12.07 0.96 -2.53
CA LEU A 79 11.15 2.02 -2.20
C LEU A 79 10.72 1.83 -0.74
N PHE A 80 10.98 2.82 0.09
CA PHE A 80 10.58 2.81 1.51
C PHE A 80 9.35 3.66 1.72
N ILE A 81 8.24 3.01 2.09
CA ILE A 81 6.94 3.64 2.24
C ILE A 81 6.64 3.75 3.73
N LYS A 82 6.60 4.98 4.25
CA LYS A 82 6.25 5.23 5.65
C LYS A 82 4.82 4.75 5.90
N LEU A 83 4.65 3.93 6.95
CA LEU A 83 3.35 3.47 7.41
C LEU A 83 2.65 4.59 8.15
N ILE A 84 1.61 5.14 7.53
CA ILE A 84 0.78 6.20 8.10
C ILE A 84 -0.47 5.57 8.72
N GLU A 85 -0.66 5.79 10.02
CA GLU A 85 -1.84 5.29 10.72
C GLU A 85 -3.13 6.00 10.27
N PRO A 86 -4.30 5.34 10.42
CA PRO A 86 -5.58 6.02 10.30
C PRO A 86 -5.82 7.04 11.39
N VAL A 87 -6.53 8.11 11.01
CA VAL A 87 -7.08 9.06 11.98
C VAL A 87 -8.47 8.54 12.33
N PRO A 88 -8.69 7.99 13.53
CA PRO A 88 -9.99 7.46 13.90
C PRO A 88 -11.02 8.58 14.04
N ARG A 89 -12.27 8.32 13.65
CA ARG A 89 -13.38 9.23 13.89
C ARG A 89 -13.76 9.20 15.37
N ASP A 90 -14.55 10.17 15.81
CA ASP A 90 -15.02 10.23 17.19
C ASP A 90 -15.72 8.95 17.64
N THR A 91 -16.47 8.31 16.74
CA THR A 91 -17.25 7.09 16.96
C THR A 91 -16.43 5.79 16.93
N ASP A 92 -15.19 5.82 16.43
CA ASP A 92 -14.39 4.61 16.17
C ASP A 92 -13.69 4.08 17.43
N ASN A 93 -14.46 3.84 18.50
CA ASN A 93 -13.92 3.47 19.82
C ASN A 93 -13.09 2.19 19.78
N LEU A 94 -13.52 1.19 19.02
CA LEU A 94 -12.78 -0.08 18.92
C LEU A 94 -11.41 0.10 18.27
N LEU A 95 -11.32 0.96 17.24
CA LEU A 95 -10.07 1.28 16.58
C LEU A 95 -9.15 2.07 17.52
N LYS A 96 -9.69 3.07 18.22
CA LYS A 96 -8.96 3.83 19.24
C LYS A 96 -8.37 2.92 20.32
N ASP A 97 -9.19 2.03 20.90
CA ASP A 97 -8.76 1.08 21.91
C ASP A 97 -7.60 0.20 21.40
N ALA A 98 -7.70 -0.30 20.17
CA ALA A 98 -6.66 -1.13 19.57
C ALA A 98 -5.36 -0.35 19.34
N MET A 99 -5.45 0.87 18.81
CA MET A 99 -4.32 1.77 18.59
C MET A 99 -3.60 2.13 19.89
N GLU A 100 -4.36 2.47 20.95
CA GLU A 100 -3.81 2.80 22.27
C GLU A 100 -3.06 1.60 22.89
N GLN A 101 -3.59 0.39 22.70
CA GLN A 101 -2.98 -0.85 23.21
C GLN A 101 -1.87 -1.39 22.29
N ASN A 102 -1.67 -0.79 21.11
CA ASN A 102 -0.83 -1.31 20.05
C ASN A 102 -1.13 -2.80 19.74
N ASP A 103 -2.41 -3.15 19.75
CA ASP A 103 -2.89 -4.51 19.52
C ASP A 103 -3.65 -4.61 18.20
N PHE A 104 -3.69 -5.80 17.63
CA PHE A 104 -4.44 -6.11 16.42
C PHE A 104 -5.95 -6.04 16.68
N LEU A 105 -6.69 -5.30 15.85
CA LEU A 105 -8.15 -5.25 15.94
C LEU A 105 -8.78 -6.52 15.35
N ASP A 106 -8.96 -7.54 16.19
CA ASP A 106 -9.49 -8.84 15.79
C ASP A 106 -11.02 -8.81 15.62
N ILE A 107 -11.47 -8.76 14.36
CA ILE A 107 -12.90 -8.71 14.00
C ILE A 107 -13.67 -9.94 14.49
N TRP A 108 -13.03 -11.11 14.49
CA TRP A 108 -13.64 -12.34 14.97
C TRP A 108 -13.95 -12.26 16.47
N LYS A 109 -13.09 -11.61 17.25
CA LYS A 109 -13.34 -11.40 18.69
C LYS A 109 -14.28 -10.23 18.96
N VAL A 110 -14.23 -9.18 18.15
CA VAL A 110 -15.11 -8.00 18.31
C VAL A 110 -16.58 -8.39 18.23
N LYS A 111 -16.94 -9.33 17.35
CA LYS A 111 -18.33 -9.80 17.19
C LYS A 111 -18.92 -10.31 18.51
N ASP A 112 -18.11 -10.90 19.39
CA ASP A 112 -18.55 -11.51 20.64
C ASP A 112 -18.67 -10.51 21.80
N LYS A 113 -18.25 -9.25 21.60
CA LYS A 113 -18.33 -8.21 22.65
C LYS A 113 -19.76 -7.74 22.90
N LYS A 114 -20.58 -7.62 21.86
CA LYS A 114 -21.99 -7.16 21.94
C LYS A 114 -22.82 -7.79 20.82
N LYS A 115 -24.08 -8.11 21.09
CA LYS A 115 -25.01 -8.68 20.12
C LYS A 115 -25.20 -7.80 18.86
N GLU A 116 -25.24 -6.48 19.04
CA GLU A 116 -25.36 -5.52 17.93
C GLU A 116 -24.15 -5.60 16.98
N TYR A 117 -22.94 -5.82 17.53
CA TYR A 117 -21.72 -5.97 16.72
C TYR A 117 -21.73 -7.30 15.96
N GLU A 118 -22.19 -8.37 16.61
CA GLU A 118 -22.32 -9.68 15.98
C GLU A 118 -23.20 -9.62 14.71
N GLU A 119 -24.39 -9.02 14.84
CA GLU A 119 -25.33 -8.89 13.72
C GLU A 119 -24.75 -8.04 12.58
N LEU A 120 -24.13 -6.90 12.91
CA LEU A 120 -23.53 -5.99 11.93
C LEU A 120 -22.35 -6.65 11.19
N ILE A 121 -21.44 -7.29 11.93
CA ILE A 121 -20.24 -7.95 11.39
C ILE A 121 -20.64 -9.13 10.50
N LYS A 122 -21.58 -9.98 10.96
CA LYS A 122 -22.05 -11.13 10.16
C LYS A 122 -22.70 -10.69 8.86
N ARG A 123 -23.51 -9.62 8.88
CA ARG A 123 -24.13 -9.07 7.67
C ARG A 123 -23.10 -8.46 6.72
N SER A 124 -22.10 -7.76 7.27
CA SER A 124 -21.07 -7.07 6.48
C SER A 124 -20.09 -8.04 5.82
N TYR A 125 -19.81 -9.16 6.47
CA TYR A 125 -18.74 -10.08 6.06
C TYR A 125 -19.22 -11.50 5.80
N ILE A 126 -20.49 -11.71 5.46
CA ILE A 126 -21.05 -13.05 5.28
C ILE A 126 -20.24 -13.93 4.32
N ASN A 127 -19.72 -13.35 3.24
CA ASN A 127 -18.94 -14.08 2.23
C ASN A 127 -17.46 -14.24 2.59
N THR A 128 -16.95 -13.43 3.52
CA THR A 128 -15.54 -13.40 3.92
C THR A 128 -15.33 -13.86 5.36
N PHE A 129 -16.38 -14.31 6.04
CA PHE A 129 -16.39 -14.74 7.43
C PHE A 129 -15.33 -15.81 7.76
N PRO A 130 -15.13 -16.85 6.91
CA PRO A 130 -14.06 -17.83 7.16
C PRO A 130 -12.65 -17.23 7.11
N MET A 131 -12.43 -16.17 6.32
CA MET A 131 -11.13 -15.50 6.27
C MET A 131 -10.85 -14.77 7.58
N TRP A 132 -11.86 -14.10 8.14
CA TRP A 132 -11.77 -13.44 9.45
C TRP A 132 -11.49 -14.42 10.60
N GLU A 133 -12.11 -15.60 10.57
CA GLU A 133 -11.83 -16.67 11.53
C GLU A 133 -10.37 -17.14 11.41
N ASN A 134 -9.92 -17.44 10.19
CA ASN A 134 -8.56 -17.91 9.92
C ASN A 134 -7.49 -16.88 10.33
N ILE A 135 -7.73 -15.59 10.08
CA ILE A 135 -6.90 -14.49 10.58
C ILE A 135 -6.81 -14.54 12.10
N SER A 136 -7.96 -14.61 12.80
CA SER A 136 -8.00 -14.66 14.27
C SER A 136 -7.21 -15.85 14.81
N GLU A 137 -7.32 -17.03 14.20
CA GLU A 137 -6.54 -18.21 14.58
C GLU A 137 -5.04 -17.95 14.47
N HIS A 138 -4.56 -17.40 13.35
CA HIS A 138 -3.14 -17.09 13.17
C HIS A 138 -2.64 -16.01 14.14
N ILE A 139 -3.44 -14.97 14.39
CA ILE A 139 -3.11 -13.93 15.38
C ILE A 139 -3.00 -14.53 16.78
N ASN A 140 -3.90 -15.44 17.15
CA ASN A 140 -3.85 -16.13 18.44
C ASN A 140 -2.63 -17.04 18.55
N GLN A 141 -2.32 -17.80 17.50
CA GLN A 141 -1.13 -18.65 17.48
C GLN A 141 0.15 -17.80 17.56
N PHE A 142 0.22 -16.68 16.85
CA PHE A 142 1.33 -15.71 16.97
C PHE A 142 1.46 -15.22 18.41
N LYS A 143 0.37 -14.76 19.04
CA LYS A 143 0.38 -14.28 20.43
C LYS A 143 0.84 -15.35 21.44
N ASN A 144 0.51 -16.61 21.19
CA ASN A 144 0.87 -17.74 22.07
C ASN A 144 2.30 -18.25 21.87
N THR A 145 2.81 -18.22 20.64
CA THR A 145 4.11 -18.82 20.28
C THR A 145 5.22 -17.78 20.06
N ASN A 146 4.85 -16.51 19.90
CA ASN A 146 5.71 -15.41 19.45
C ASN A 146 6.39 -15.67 18.09
N ASN A 147 5.83 -16.57 17.26
CA ASN A 147 6.37 -16.88 15.95
C ASN A 147 5.77 -15.95 14.87
N ALA A 148 6.52 -14.92 14.49
CA ALA A 148 6.08 -13.91 13.54
C ALA A 148 5.83 -14.43 12.11
N GLU A 149 6.40 -15.58 11.73
CA GLU A 149 6.13 -16.22 10.44
C GLU A 149 4.63 -16.51 10.22
N LEU A 150 3.90 -16.74 11.31
CA LEU A 150 2.45 -16.96 11.29
C LEU A 150 1.66 -15.73 10.82
N LEU A 151 2.28 -14.55 10.80
CA LEU A 151 1.64 -13.31 10.37
C LEU A 151 1.64 -13.12 8.84
N ARG A 152 2.40 -13.91 8.08
CA ARG A 152 2.35 -13.88 6.60
C ARG A 152 0.96 -14.24 6.07
N THR A 153 0.30 -15.23 6.68
CA THR A 153 -1.07 -15.63 6.27
C THR A 153 -2.09 -14.51 6.52
N PRO A 154 -2.16 -13.88 7.72
CA PRO A 154 -2.96 -12.68 7.93
C PRO A 154 -2.69 -11.56 6.93
N VAL A 155 -1.43 -11.27 6.57
CA VAL A 155 -1.11 -10.26 5.54
C VAL A 155 -1.83 -10.61 4.23
N TYR A 156 -1.58 -11.79 3.68
CA TYR A 156 -2.20 -12.22 2.42
C TYR A 156 -3.74 -12.17 2.45
N LEU A 157 -4.36 -12.64 3.54
CA LEU A 157 -5.81 -12.60 3.68
C LEU A 157 -6.33 -11.16 3.78
N TYR A 158 -5.61 -10.28 4.47
CA TYR A 158 -5.98 -8.86 4.56
C TYR A 158 -5.92 -8.15 3.21
N GLU A 159 -4.93 -8.43 2.37
CA GLU A 159 -4.83 -7.84 1.03
C GLU A 159 -6.07 -8.17 0.21
N THR A 160 -6.54 -9.42 0.29
CA THR A 160 -7.78 -9.84 -0.36
C THR A 160 -9.00 -9.12 0.23
N LEU A 161 -9.09 -9.03 1.56
CA LEU A 161 -10.22 -8.38 2.24
C LEU A 161 -10.31 -6.87 1.91
N MET A 162 -9.18 -6.19 1.77
CA MET A 162 -9.11 -4.77 1.42
C MET A 162 -9.74 -4.45 0.06
N GLN A 163 -9.88 -5.42 -0.83
CA GLN A 163 -10.53 -5.24 -2.13
C GLN A 163 -12.07 -5.14 -2.02
N PHE A 164 -12.66 -5.65 -0.94
CA PHE A 164 -14.12 -5.69 -0.73
C PHE A 164 -14.63 -4.54 0.16
N GLU A 165 -13.79 -3.56 0.43
CA GLU A 165 -14.02 -2.52 1.43
C GLU A 165 -14.24 -1.15 0.75
N PRO A 166 -15.04 -0.23 1.35
CA PRO A 166 -15.58 -0.28 2.71
C PRO A 166 -16.87 -1.11 2.85
N SER A 167 -16.96 -1.88 3.94
CA SER A 167 -18.16 -2.58 4.39
C SER A 167 -19.03 -1.72 5.32
N LEU A 168 -20.26 -2.16 5.60
CA LEU A 168 -21.13 -1.45 6.56
C LEU A 168 -20.50 -1.43 7.97
N ALA A 169 -19.90 -2.54 8.41
CA ALA A 169 -19.18 -2.61 9.67
C ALA A 169 -18.00 -1.62 9.72
N THR A 170 -17.26 -1.47 8.62
CA THR A 170 -16.18 -0.47 8.51
C THR A 170 -16.71 0.95 8.68
N LEU A 171 -17.82 1.27 8.00
CA LEU A 171 -18.41 2.61 8.03
C LEU A 171 -19.02 2.96 9.38
N GLU A 172 -19.62 2.00 10.09
CA GLU A 172 -20.39 2.28 11.31
C GLU A 172 -19.66 1.96 12.61
N LEU A 173 -18.73 1.00 12.60
CA LEU A 173 -18.19 0.39 13.83
C LEU A 173 -16.67 0.34 13.89
N LEU A 174 -16.01 -0.07 12.80
CA LEU A 174 -14.59 -0.45 12.83
C LEU A 174 -13.66 0.69 12.39
N GLY A 175 -14.16 1.69 11.66
CA GLY A 175 -13.34 2.73 11.05
C GLY A 175 -12.34 2.15 10.04
N GLU A 176 -11.25 2.86 9.78
CA GLU A 176 -10.17 2.45 8.87
C GLU A 176 -9.26 1.33 9.46
N HIS A 177 -9.87 0.36 10.13
CA HIS A 177 -9.17 -0.75 10.79
C HIS A 177 -8.29 -1.58 9.86
N LEU A 178 -8.60 -1.66 8.57
CA LEU A 178 -7.80 -2.43 7.62
C LEU A 178 -6.40 -1.86 7.47
N ILE A 179 -6.30 -0.53 7.38
CA ILE A 179 -5.03 0.16 7.27
C ILE A 179 -4.25 0.01 8.57
N TYR A 180 -4.92 0.22 9.71
CA TYR A 180 -4.29 0.04 11.01
C TYR A 180 -3.75 -1.39 11.20
N ASN A 181 -4.57 -2.41 10.92
CA ASN A 181 -4.16 -3.80 11.08
C ASN A 181 -3.09 -4.20 10.07
N MET A 182 -3.13 -3.72 8.83
CA MET A 182 -2.06 -3.94 7.85
C MET A 182 -0.74 -3.31 8.33
N ASN A 183 -0.77 -2.06 8.81
CA ASN A 183 0.39 -1.40 9.41
C ASN A 183 0.92 -2.20 10.60
N TRP A 184 0.04 -2.69 11.47
CA TRP A 184 0.41 -3.51 12.62
C TRP A 184 1.10 -4.81 12.20
N LEU A 185 0.56 -5.53 11.20
CA LEU A 185 1.14 -6.76 10.67
C LEU A 185 2.54 -6.52 10.09
N ILE A 186 2.67 -5.50 9.24
CA ILE A 186 3.95 -5.09 8.65
C ILE A 186 4.97 -4.78 9.74
N LYS A 187 4.59 -3.97 10.74
CA LYS A 187 5.48 -3.61 11.85
C LYS A 187 5.94 -4.84 12.64
N LYS A 188 5.05 -5.80 12.90
CA LYS A 188 5.40 -7.04 13.62
C LYS A 188 6.35 -7.92 12.81
N LEU A 189 6.14 -8.04 11.50
CA LEU A 189 7.04 -8.78 10.60
C LEU A 189 8.41 -8.10 10.52
N ASN A 190 8.44 -6.77 10.38
CA ASN A 190 9.67 -5.97 10.38
C ASN A 190 10.44 -6.12 11.70
N GLN A 191 9.76 -6.05 12.85
CA GLN A 191 10.37 -6.24 14.18
C GLN A 191 11.03 -7.61 14.33
N ALA A 192 10.45 -8.64 13.71
CA ALA A 192 10.97 -10.00 13.73
C ALA A 192 11.95 -10.28 12.58
N ASN A 193 12.22 -9.30 11.71
CA ASN A 193 13.03 -9.44 10.50
C ASN A 193 12.58 -10.63 9.62
N VAL A 194 11.26 -10.81 9.51
CA VAL A 194 10.63 -11.81 8.64
C VAL A 194 10.39 -11.19 7.28
N ASP A 195 10.91 -11.81 6.23
CA ASP A 195 10.68 -11.35 4.85
C ASP A 195 9.21 -11.55 4.45
N PHE A 196 8.62 -10.59 3.73
CA PHE A 196 7.30 -10.71 3.10
C PHE A 196 7.21 -9.71 1.96
N SER A 197 6.20 -9.86 1.12
CA SER A 197 5.87 -8.94 0.03
C SER A 197 4.37 -8.66 0.07
N LEU A 198 3.99 -7.48 -0.38
CA LEU A 198 2.61 -7.10 -0.60
C LEU A 198 2.28 -7.17 -2.09
N GLU A 199 1.01 -7.36 -2.42
CA GLU A 199 0.46 -7.15 -3.74
C GLU A 199 0.62 -5.69 -4.18
N ASP A 200 0.81 -5.49 -5.48
CA ASP A 200 0.96 -4.18 -6.10
C ASP A 200 -0.18 -3.22 -5.73
N TYR A 201 -1.39 -3.73 -5.60
CA TYR A 201 -2.54 -2.93 -5.20
C TYR A 201 -2.39 -2.38 -3.78
N THR A 202 -2.01 -3.21 -2.80
CA THR A 202 -1.79 -2.80 -1.42
C THR A 202 -0.63 -1.82 -1.32
N THR A 203 0.49 -2.09 -2.01
CA THR A 203 1.62 -1.17 -2.10
C THR A 203 1.19 0.18 -2.65
N SER A 204 0.34 0.21 -3.68
CA SER A 204 -0.21 1.47 -4.22
C SER A 204 -1.05 2.26 -3.22
N ILE A 205 -1.81 1.57 -2.35
CA ILE A 205 -2.58 2.19 -1.27
C ILE A 205 -1.64 2.83 -0.26
N LEU A 206 -0.57 2.15 0.14
CA LEU A 206 0.41 2.68 1.08
C LEU A 206 1.12 3.92 0.52
N ILE A 207 1.53 3.89 -0.76
CA ILE A 207 2.13 5.04 -1.45
C ILE A 207 1.15 6.22 -1.46
N LYS A 208 -0.10 5.99 -1.87
CA LYS A 208 -1.13 7.04 -1.92
C LYS A 208 -1.34 7.66 -0.54
N ARG A 209 -1.44 6.83 0.50
CA ARG A 209 -1.65 7.27 1.87
C ARG A 209 -0.49 8.11 2.39
N ARG A 210 0.75 7.67 2.12
CA ARG A 210 1.96 8.45 2.40
C ARG A 210 1.88 9.81 1.70
N ASN A 211 1.54 9.86 0.42
CA ASN A 211 1.51 11.12 -0.33
C ASN A 211 0.46 12.11 0.22
N ILE A 212 -0.75 11.62 0.52
CA ILE A 212 -1.79 12.43 1.17
C ILE A 212 -1.25 13.02 2.49
N TYR A 213 -0.62 12.20 3.33
CA TYR A 213 -0.04 12.67 4.58
C TYR A 213 1.04 13.75 4.35
N TRP A 214 1.92 13.56 3.37
CA TRP A 214 2.96 14.54 3.02
C TRP A 214 2.36 15.88 2.58
N GLU A 215 1.33 15.85 1.73
CA GLU A 215 0.65 17.04 1.25
C GLU A 215 -0.09 17.77 2.38
N GLU A 216 -0.87 17.05 3.18
CA GLU A 216 -1.65 17.61 4.29
C GLU A 216 -0.75 18.25 5.36
N ASN A 217 0.41 17.66 5.62
CA ASN A 217 1.37 18.15 6.60
C ASN A 217 2.43 19.10 6.01
N LYS A 218 2.36 19.40 4.71
CA LYS A 218 3.31 20.28 3.99
C LYS A 218 4.78 19.89 4.22
N LEU A 219 5.05 18.60 4.21
CA LEU A 219 6.40 18.08 4.36
C LEU A 219 7.23 18.37 3.11
N GLU A 220 8.56 18.39 3.27
CA GLU A 220 9.47 18.58 2.14
C GLU A 220 9.30 17.47 1.09
N ASN A 221 9.47 17.84 -0.18
CA ASN A 221 9.40 16.89 -1.28
C ASN A 221 10.58 15.91 -1.20
N ASP A 222 10.27 14.62 -1.28
CA ASP A 222 11.24 13.53 -1.27
C ASP A 222 11.43 13.04 -2.70
N GLU A 223 12.41 13.62 -3.39
CA GLU A 223 12.66 13.35 -4.80
C GLU A 223 13.01 11.88 -5.08
N ASP A 224 13.73 11.22 -4.18
CA ASP A 224 14.09 9.81 -4.29
C ASP A 224 12.82 8.93 -4.21
N PHE A 225 11.91 9.23 -3.27
CA PHE A 225 10.63 8.53 -3.17
C PHE A 225 9.76 8.73 -4.41
N GLU A 226 9.67 9.95 -4.94
CA GLU A 226 8.87 10.23 -6.14
C GLU A 226 9.38 9.44 -7.36
N ILE A 227 10.70 9.37 -7.55
CA ILE A 227 11.31 8.57 -8.63
C ILE A 227 11.01 7.09 -8.43
N MET A 228 11.23 6.56 -7.23
CA MET A 228 11.07 5.14 -6.94
C MET A 228 9.60 4.69 -7.02
N SER A 229 8.66 5.51 -6.52
CA SER A 229 7.23 5.25 -6.63
C SER A 229 6.72 5.36 -8.08
N THR A 230 7.29 6.25 -8.90
CA THR A 230 7.00 6.30 -10.33
C THR A 230 7.42 5.01 -11.04
N LEU A 231 8.66 4.55 -10.80
CA LEU A 231 9.16 3.29 -11.36
C LEU A 231 8.32 2.10 -10.92
N PHE A 232 7.90 2.05 -9.65
CA PHE A 232 6.95 1.05 -9.14
C PHE A 232 5.67 1.03 -9.97
N PHE A 233 5.02 2.18 -10.18
CA PHE A 233 3.76 2.23 -10.93
C PHE A 233 3.91 1.83 -12.40
N GLU A 234 5.04 2.14 -13.03
CA GLU A 234 5.34 1.71 -14.40
C GLU A 234 5.48 0.19 -14.51
N GLN A 235 6.09 -0.44 -13.50
CA GLN A 235 6.34 -1.89 -13.45
C GLN A 235 5.09 -2.69 -13.08
N ALA A 236 4.40 -2.25 -12.02
CA ALA A 236 3.22 -2.93 -11.49
C ALA A 236 1.98 -2.79 -12.39
N PHE A 237 1.87 -1.68 -13.13
CA PHE A 237 0.68 -1.37 -13.94
C PHE A 237 1.03 -0.90 -15.36
N PRO A 238 1.68 -1.75 -16.20
CA PRO A 238 2.25 -1.35 -17.48
C PRO A 238 1.19 -0.88 -18.50
N HIS A 239 -0.06 -1.29 -18.37
CA HIS A 239 -1.17 -0.91 -19.26
C HIS A 239 -2.02 0.25 -18.73
N ARG A 240 -1.62 0.91 -17.63
CA ARG A 240 -2.41 1.96 -17.00
C ARG A 240 -2.49 3.22 -17.87
N GLY A 241 -3.65 3.39 -18.53
CA GLY A 241 -3.89 4.47 -19.50
C GLY A 241 -3.86 4.01 -20.96
N ALA A 242 -3.64 2.72 -21.23
CA ALA A 242 -3.80 2.15 -22.58
C ALA A 242 -5.26 2.20 -23.05
N GLU A 243 -6.23 2.16 -22.13
CA GLU A 243 -7.65 2.34 -22.43
C GLU A 243 -8.04 3.81 -22.70
N GLU A 244 -7.16 4.77 -22.39
CA GLU A 244 -7.33 6.18 -22.75
C GLU A 244 -6.60 6.54 -24.06
N LEU A 245 -5.89 5.60 -24.68
CA LEU A 245 -5.30 5.77 -26.02
C LEU A 245 -6.39 5.47 -27.04
N ASP A 246 -6.80 6.50 -27.79
CA ASP A 246 -7.68 6.33 -28.94
C ASP A 246 -6.91 5.57 -30.04
N GLU A 247 -7.57 4.77 -30.88
CA GLU A 247 -6.89 4.06 -32.00
C GLU A 247 -6.15 5.05 -32.93
N ALA A 248 -6.57 6.32 -32.93
CA ALA A 248 -5.92 7.42 -33.64
C ALA A 248 -4.51 7.78 -33.12
N ASP A 249 -4.15 7.44 -31.87
CA ASP A 249 -2.81 7.70 -31.32
C ASP A 249 -1.79 6.64 -31.76
N PHE A 250 -2.24 5.50 -32.32
CA PHE A 250 -1.38 4.46 -32.89
C PHE A 250 -1.15 4.60 -34.39
N LEU A 251 -1.89 5.48 -35.07
CA LEU A 251 -1.74 5.77 -36.49
C LEU A 251 -0.91 7.05 -36.69
N LEU A 252 0.40 6.92 -36.50
CA LEU A 252 1.37 7.81 -37.12
C LEU A 252 2.14 7.03 -38.18
N ASP A 253 1.52 6.90 -39.36
CA ASP A 253 2.24 6.87 -40.64
C ASP A 253 2.29 8.31 -41.20
#